data_AF-C7GC33-F1
#
_entry.id   AF-C7GC33-F1
#
_cell.length_a   1.000
_cell.length_b   1.000
_cell.length_c   1.000
_cell.angle_alpha   90.00
_cell.angle_beta   90.00
_cell.angle_gamma   90.00
#
_symmetry.space_group_name_H-M   'P 1'
#
loop_
_entity.id
_entity.type
_entity.pdbx_description
1 polymer ?
#
loop_
_entity_poly.entity_id
_entity_poly.type
_entity_poly.pdbx_seq_one_letter_code
_entity_poly.pdbx_strand_id
1 'polypeptide(L)'
;MQKPNNYDETPAGGEFTPVDLGGHKLIIKQVSETKSKSGKDMIVVLFDFAPDDAQPGYFTEQFKNDIRPDKKWPNQATQYILTEDAEGKCNRSFKTFTTCVEHSNTGFTTQWGDNFGAQFKNKKIGGVFGEQMDFYNGKEVRKRVMRWFVSLDKVEKAGIPETTETKAYKEYKGSAQSFYDKAPKDADGFMNIPDGIDEELPFN
;
A
#
# COMPACT_ATOMS: atom_id res chain seq x y z
N MET A 1 29.38 -10.45 -28.29
CA MET A 1 27.98 -9.97 -28.29
C MET A 1 27.97 -8.56 -28.88
N GLN A 2 27.02 -8.23 -29.75
CA GLN A 2 26.77 -6.84 -30.16
C GLN A 2 26.08 -6.11 -29.01
N LYS A 3 26.44 -4.85 -28.78
CA LYS A 3 25.80 -4.03 -27.74
C LYS A 3 24.29 -3.96 -28.03
N PRO A 4 23.40 -4.33 -27.08
CA PRO A 4 21.97 -4.24 -27.31
C PRO A 4 21.54 -2.82 -27.62
N ASN A 5 20.48 -2.68 -28.44
CA ASN A 5 19.87 -1.37 -28.68
C ASN A 5 19.47 -0.72 -27.35
N ASN A 6 19.72 0.58 -27.23
CA ASN A 6 19.42 1.40 -26.06
C ASN A 6 20.12 0.96 -24.75
N TYR A 7 21.22 0.19 -24.83
CA TYR A 7 21.97 -0.23 -23.63
C TYR A 7 22.44 0.96 -22.76
N ASP A 8 22.89 2.06 -23.37
CA ASP A 8 23.35 3.25 -22.64
C ASP A 8 22.21 4.04 -21.99
N GLU A 9 20.98 3.89 -22.50
CA GLU A 9 19.78 4.53 -21.97
C GLU A 9 19.03 3.61 -20.99
N THR A 10 19.35 2.32 -20.99
CA THR A 10 18.74 1.32 -20.13
C THR A 10 19.43 1.39 -18.77
N PRO A 11 18.75 1.86 -17.71
CA PRO A 11 19.35 1.87 -16.39
C PRO A 11 19.68 0.44 -15.96
N ALA A 12 20.90 0.23 -15.46
CA ALA A 12 21.25 -1.00 -14.79
C ALA A 12 20.26 -1.24 -13.63
N GLY A 13 19.86 -2.49 -13.40
CA GLY A 13 18.98 -2.82 -12.28
C GLY A 13 19.63 -2.37 -10.97
N GLY A 14 19.06 -1.35 -10.33
CA GLY A 14 19.48 -0.91 -9.00
C GLY A 14 19.06 -1.93 -7.95
N GLU A 15 19.78 -1.98 -6.83
CA GLU A 15 19.35 -2.74 -5.66
C GLU A 15 18.03 -2.18 -5.14
N PHE A 16 16.95 -2.96 -5.24
CA PHE A 16 15.66 -2.57 -4.72
C PHE A 16 15.68 -2.65 -3.19
N THR A 17 15.69 -1.49 -2.54
CA THR A 17 15.51 -1.40 -1.09
C THR A 17 14.01 -1.35 -0.78
N PRO A 18 13.42 -2.30 -0.04
CA PRO A 18 12.01 -2.23 0.33
C PRO A 18 11.75 -1.15 1.39
N VAL A 19 10.51 -0.67 1.47
CA VAL A 19 10.03 0.17 2.57
C VAL A 19 10.18 -0.57 3.90
N ASP A 20 10.71 0.06 4.93
CA ASP A 20 10.77 -0.52 6.27
C ASP A 20 9.38 -0.65 6.89
N LEU A 21 9.23 -1.56 7.85
CA LEU A 21 7.96 -1.75 8.55
C LEU A 21 7.93 -0.93 9.83
N GLY A 22 6.73 -0.54 10.27
CA GLY A 22 6.54 0.29 11.45
C GLY A 22 6.35 1.77 11.11
N GLY A 23 6.71 2.64 12.05
CA GLY A 23 6.48 4.07 11.92
C GLY A 23 7.45 4.78 10.97
N HIS A 24 6.89 5.61 10.09
CA HIS A 24 7.63 6.57 9.26
C HIS A 24 7.13 7.99 9.46
N LYS A 25 8.04 8.95 9.38
CA LYS A 25 7.75 10.38 9.27
C LYS A 25 7.44 10.71 7.81
N LEU A 26 6.30 11.33 7.59
CA LEU A 26 5.79 11.65 6.26
C LEU A 26 5.73 13.16 6.03
N ILE A 27 5.84 13.54 4.76
CA ILE A 27 5.53 14.87 4.25
C ILE A 27 4.37 14.77 3.26
N ILE A 28 3.30 15.54 3.49
CA ILE A 28 2.14 15.54 2.60
C ILE A 28 2.48 16.30 1.32
N LYS A 29 2.32 15.63 0.18
CA LYS A 29 2.57 16.21 -1.15
C LYS A 29 1.32 16.87 -1.71
N GLN A 30 0.16 16.24 -1.54
CA GLN A 30 -1.11 16.72 -2.04
C GLN A 30 -2.27 16.06 -1.28
N VAL A 31 -3.34 16.82 -1.07
CA VAL A 31 -4.65 16.29 -0.68
C VAL A 31 -5.67 16.77 -1.71
N SER A 32 -6.51 15.86 -2.18
CA SER A 32 -7.56 16.18 -3.15
C SER A 32 -8.90 15.56 -2.73
N GLU A 33 -9.97 16.33 -2.84
CA GLU A 33 -11.33 15.88 -2.64
C GLU A 33 -11.86 15.24 -3.93
N THR A 34 -12.52 14.09 -3.79
CA THR A 34 -13.03 13.32 -4.93
C THR A 34 -14.14 12.36 -4.48
N LYS A 35 -14.60 11.50 -5.37
CA LYS A 35 -15.59 10.46 -5.09
C LYS A 35 -14.99 9.07 -5.26
N SER A 36 -15.38 8.16 -4.37
CA SER A 36 -15.08 6.73 -4.49
C SER A 36 -15.74 6.14 -5.73
N LYS A 37 -15.38 4.89 -6.08
CA LYS A 37 -16.05 4.16 -7.17
C LYS A 37 -17.57 4.03 -6.99
N SER A 38 -18.05 4.09 -5.75
CA SER A 38 -19.48 4.05 -5.43
C SER A 38 -20.11 5.44 -5.23
N GLY A 39 -19.42 6.51 -5.64
CA GLY A 39 -19.92 7.89 -5.56
C GLY A 39 -19.84 8.57 -4.18
N LYS A 40 -19.22 7.92 -3.18
CA LYS A 40 -19.09 8.48 -1.82
C LYS A 40 -17.94 9.47 -1.73
N ASP A 41 -18.11 10.55 -0.97
CA ASP A 41 -17.07 11.56 -0.82
C ASP A 41 -15.84 11.01 -0.09
N MET A 42 -14.68 11.37 -0.61
CA MET A 42 -13.39 10.92 -0.09
C MET A 42 -12.29 11.94 -0.36
N ILE A 43 -11.24 11.87 0.45
CA ILE A 43 -9.97 12.53 0.14
C ILE A 43 -8.94 11.51 -0.33
N VAL A 44 -8.04 11.97 -1.20
CA VAL A 44 -6.84 11.24 -1.62
C VAL A 44 -5.64 12.02 -1.09
N VAL A 45 -4.87 11.37 -0.23
CA VAL A 45 -3.65 11.92 0.38
C VAL A 45 -2.45 11.30 -0.31
N LEU A 46 -1.70 12.11 -1.06
CA LEU A 46 -0.39 11.75 -1.58
C LEU A 46 0.68 12.24 -0.60
N PHE A 47 1.59 11.37 -0.22
CA PHE A 47 2.65 11.69 0.72
C PHE A 47 3.98 11.09 0.24
N ASP A 48 5.06 11.49 0.90
CA ASP A 48 6.38 10.87 0.77
C ASP A 48 7.03 10.74 2.15
N PHE A 49 8.13 10.01 2.25
CA PHE A 49 8.96 9.98 3.45
C PHE A 49 9.67 11.31 3.64
N ALA A 50 9.55 11.87 4.84
CA ALA A 50 10.07 13.18 5.18
C ALA A 50 11.61 13.19 5.14
N PRO A 51 12.26 14.36 4.95
CA PRO A 51 13.71 14.45 4.94
C PRO A 51 14.40 13.95 6.22
N ASP A 52 13.68 13.94 7.34
CA ASP A 52 14.14 13.47 8.65
C ASP A 52 13.62 12.06 9.02
N ASP A 53 13.16 11.30 8.02
CA ASP A 53 12.82 9.87 8.12
C ASP A 53 14.05 8.97 7.87
N ALA A 54 13.94 7.68 8.19
CA ALA A 54 14.97 6.69 7.89
C ALA A 54 15.14 6.42 6.39
N GLN A 55 14.08 6.60 5.59
CA GLN A 55 14.10 6.38 4.13
C GLN A 55 13.63 7.63 3.37
N PRO A 56 14.31 8.79 3.50
CA PRO A 56 13.79 10.07 3.03
C PRO A 56 13.60 10.10 1.50
N GLY A 57 12.48 10.68 1.03
CA GLY A 57 12.24 10.90 -0.40
C GLY A 57 11.98 9.65 -1.24
N TYR A 58 11.79 8.50 -0.59
CA TYR A 58 11.69 7.18 -1.21
C TYR A 58 10.70 7.13 -2.39
N PHE A 59 9.49 7.67 -2.23
CA PHE A 59 8.46 7.58 -3.27
C PHE A 59 8.64 8.63 -4.36
N THR A 60 9.22 9.81 -4.03
CA THR A 60 9.64 10.77 -5.05
C THR A 60 10.71 10.16 -5.94
N GLU A 61 11.71 9.48 -5.37
CA GLU A 61 12.76 8.81 -6.13
C GLU A 61 12.18 7.68 -7.00
N GLN A 62 11.34 6.83 -6.42
CA GLN A 62 10.64 5.78 -7.16
C GLN A 62 9.86 6.35 -8.36
N PHE A 63 9.13 7.46 -8.18
CA PHE A 63 8.36 8.11 -9.25
C PHE A 63 9.26 8.76 -10.31
N LYS A 64 10.41 9.31 -9.93
CA LYS A 64 11.39 9.87 -10.87
C LYS A 64 12.02 8.77 -11.73
N ASN A 65 12.38 7.66 -11.11
CA ASN A 65 13.04 6.51 -11.77
C ASN A 65 12.06 5.67 -12.61
N ASP A 66 10.75 5.83 -12.41
CA ASP A 66 9.75 5.23 -13.30
C ASP A 66 9.82 5.90 -14.69
N ILE A 67 10.21 5.12 -15.69
CA ILE A 67 10.33 5.57 -17.09
C ILE A 67 9.04 5.39 -17.90
N ARG A 68 8.00 4.78 -17.32
CA ARG A 68 6.75 4.54 -18.03
C ARG A 68 6.06 5.86 -18.39
N PRO A 69 5.54 6.01 -19.62
CA PRO A 69 4.94 7.27 -20.07
C PRO A 69 3.67 7.64 -19.28
N ASP A 70 2.95 6.65 -18.76
CA ASP A 70 1.73 6.80 -17.97
C ASP A 70 1.98 6.66 -16.46
N LYS A 71 3.23 6.91 -16.01
CA LYS A 71 3.60 6.77 -14.61
C LYS A 71 2.69 7.56 -13.68
N LYS A 72 2.33 6.92 -12.58
CA LYS A 72 1.47 7.49 -11.53
C LYS A 72 2.24 7.52 -10.22
N TRP A 73 1.83 8.41 -9.33
CA TRP A 73 2.36 8.42 -7.97
C TRP A 73 2.19 7.01 -7.36
N PRO A 74 3.19 6.48 -6.63
CA PRO A 74 3.12 5.12 -6.12
C PRO A 74 1.87 4.89 -5.25
N ASN A 75 1.17 3.78 -5.49
CA ASN A 75 0.01 3.42 -4.68
C ASN A 75 0.35 3.20 -3.19
N GLN A 76 1.58 2.76 -2.86
CA GLN A 76 2.05 2.64 -1.47
C GLN A 76 2.13 4.00 -0.75
N ALA A 77 2.19 5.09 -1.51
CA ALA A 77 2.31 6.47 -1.04
C ALA A 77 1.03 7.29 -1.27
N THR A 78 -0.09 6.58 -1.43
CA THR A 78 -1.42 7.14 -1.73
C THR A 78 -2.44 6.56 -0.77
N GLN A 79 -3.06 7.39 0.06
CA GLN A 79 -4.13 6.96 0.96
C GLN A 79 -5.48 7.51 0.53
N TYR A 80 -6.43 6.62 0.32
CA TYR A 80 -7.84 6.95 0.06
C TYR A 80 -8.61 6.89 1.37
N ILE A 81 -9.33 7.96 1.71
CA ILE A 81 -10.05 8.08 2.99
C ILE A 81 -11.45 8.62 2.72
N LEU A 82 -12.47 7.81 2.99
CA LEU A 82 -13.86 8.30 2.97
C LEU A 82 -14.05 9.37 4.03
N THR A 83 -14.79 10.44 3.74
CA THR A 83 -15.10 11.50 4.71
C THR A 83 -16.15 11.03 5.73
N GLU A 84 -17.05 10.16 5.29
CA GLU A 84 -18.13 9.59 6.09
C GLU A 84 -18.06 8.06 6.17
N ASP A 85 -18.71 7.49 7.17
CA ASP A 85 -18.92 6.05 7.34
C ASP A 85 -20.21 5.57 6.65
N ALA A 86 -20.64 4.34 6.94
CA ALA A 86 -21.84 3.78 6.33
C ALA A 86 -23.14 4.45 6.80
N GLU A 87 -23.13 5.09 7.98
CA GLU A 87 -24.28 5.77 8.58
C GLU A 87 -24.32 7.27 8.24
N GLY A 88 -23.37 7.76 7.44
CA GLY A 88 -23.23 9.19 7.12
C GLY A 88 -22.59 10.01 8.25
N LYS A 89 -21.95 9.36 9.23
CA LYS A 89 -21.19 10.04 10.30
C LYS A 89 -19.74 10.21 9.88
N CYS A 90 -19.03 11.12 10.53
CA CYS A 90 -17.61 11.35 10.25
C CYS A 90 -16.80 10.05 10.34
N ASN A 91 -16.07 9.75 9.27
CA ASN A 91 -15.23 8.57 9.20
C ASN A 91 -14.06 8.68 10.20
N ARG A 92 -13.83 7.62 10.98
CA ARG A 92 -12.74 7.58 11.97
C ARG A 92 -11.37 7.85 11.35
N SER A 93 -11.09 7.30 10.18
CA SER A 93 -9.78 7.49 9.50
C SER A 93 -9.61 8.93 9.02
N PHE A 94 -10.69 9.57 8.57
CA PHE A 94 -10.68 10.99 8.18
C PHE A 94 -10.43 11.90 9.39
N LYS A 95 -11.12 11.63 10.51
CA LYS A 95 -10.85 12.34 11.77
C LYS A 95 -9.42 12.11 12.27
N THR A 96 -8.93 10.88 12.17
CA THR A 96 -7.55 10.53 12.55
C THR A 96 -6.55 11.33 11.71
N PHE A 97 -6.73 11.39 10.39
CA PHE A 97 -5.88 12.16 9.50
C PHE A 97 -5.78 13.63 9.93
N THR A 98 -6.91 14.33 10.04
CA THR A 98 -6.92 15.76 10.39
C THR A 98 -6.30 16.02 11.77
N THR A 99 -6.69 15.26 12.79
CA THR A 99 -6.14 15.40 14.15
C THR A 99 -4.64 15.07 14.21
N CYS A 100 -4.16 14.06 13.49
CA CYS A 100 -2.74 13.75 13.44
C CYS A 100 -1.93 14.84 12.74
N VAL A 101 -2.45 15.48 11.68
CA VAL A 101 -1.79 16.65 11.08
C VAL A 101 -1.72 17.79 12.09
N GLU A 102 -2.82 18.14 12.75
CA GLU A 102 -2.86 19.23 13.75
C GLU A 102 -1.82 19.02 14.86
N HIS A 103 -1.79 17.83 15.46
CA HIS A 103 -0.81 17.50 16.51
C HIS A 103 0.64 17.52 16.03
N SER A 104 0.87 17.20 14.76
CA SER A 104 2.22 17.13 14.18
C SER A 104 2.77 18.48 13.72
N ASN A 105 1.94 19.53 13.65
CA ASN A 105 2.32 20.82 13.10
C ASN A 105 1.88 21.94 14.05
N THR A 106 2.80 22.46 14.86
CA THR A 106 2.53 23.53 15.83
C THR A 106 1.87 24.74 15.17
N GLY A 107 0.78 25.21 15.78
CA GLY A 107 0.03 26.39 15.30
C GLY A 107 -0.85 26.12 14.07
N PHE A 108 -0.97 24.87 13.61
CA PHE A 108 -1.89 24.50 12.55
C PHE A 108 -3.19 23.92 13.12
N THR A 109 -4.31 24.46 12.64
CA THR A 109 -5.66 23.94 12.89
C THR A 109 -6.37 23.79 11.56
N THR A 110 -7.05 22.66 11.36
CA THR A 110 -7.78 22.38 10.12
C THR A 110 -8.90 23.40 9.92
N GLN A 111 -8.88 24.06 8.77
CA GLN A 111 -9.93 24.98 8.32
C GLN A 111 -10.89 24.22 7.40
N TRP A 112 -12.19 24.38 7.65
CA TRP A 112 -13.24 23.76 6.85
C TRP A 112 -13.76 24.75 5.80
N GLY A 113 -14.03 24.27 4.59
CA GLY A 113 -14.54 25.08 3.49
C GLY A 113 -13.78 24.84 2.20
N ASP A 114 -13.86 25.81 1.29
CA ASP A 114 -13.25 25.72 -0.02
C ASP A 114 -11.73 25.54 0.07
N ASN A 115 -11.18 24.85 -0.93
CA ASN A 115 -9.75 24.58 -1.03
C ASN A 115 -9.19 23.78 0.17
N PHE A 116 -10.03 22.93 0.78
CA PHE A 116 -9.69 22.11 1.94
C PHE A 116 -8.35 21.39 1.76
N GLY A 117 -8.09 20.80 0.60
CA GLY A 117 -6.86 20.03 0.34
C GLY A 117 -5.56 20.85 0.39
N ALA A 118 -5.58 22.13 0.02
CA ALA A 118 -4.35 22.91 -0.14
C ALA A 118 -3.63 23.20 1.18
N GLN A 119 -4.36 23.32 2.29
CA GLN A 119 -3.80 23.64 3.61
C GLN A 119 -2.86 22.54 4.16
N PHE A 120 -2.99 21.31 3.65
CA PHE A 120 -2.22 20.15 4.10
C PHE A 120 -0.88 20.01 3.37
N LYS A 121 -0.67 20.72 2.25
CA LYS A 121 0.56 20.61 1.47
C LYS A 121 1.77 20.99 2.33
N ASN A 122 2.81 20.15 2.28
CA ASN A 122 4.04 20.27 3.06
C ASN A 122 3.86 20.19 4.59
N LYS A 123 2.70 19.74 5.09
CA LYS A 123 2.53 19.42 6.51
C LYS A 123 3.16 18.05 6.82
N LYS A 124 3.74 17.94 8.02
CA LYS A 124 4.29 16.68 8.53
C LYS A 124 3.20 15.82 9.16
N ILE A 125 3.33 14.51 9.08
CA ILE A 125 2.46 13.54 9.76
C ILE A 125 3.23 12.23 9.92
N GLY A 126 2.80 11.34 10.81
CA GLY A 126 3.32 9.97 10.87
C GLY A 126 2.45 8.98 10.08
N GLY A 127 3.05 7.93 9.56
CA GLY A 127 2.33 6.79 8.98
C GLY A 127 2.93 5.48 9.48
N VAL A 128 2.11 4.45 9.59
CA VAL A 128 2.56 3.11 10.00
C VAL A 128 2.44 2.15 8.84
N PHE A 129 3.54 1.48 8.51
CA PHE A 129 3.64 0.51 7.42
C PHE A 129 3.63 -0.91 7.97
N GLY A 130 2.92 -1.80 7.28
CA GLY A 130 2.77 -3.20 7.64
C GLY A 130 2.74 -4.09 6.41
N GLU A 131 2.88 -5.39 6.64
CA GLU A 131 2.76 -6.37 5.58
C GLU A 131 1.29 -6.61 5.19
N GLN A 132 1.08 -6.89 3.91
CA GLN A 132 -0.19 -7.31 3.35
C GLN A 132 0.03 -8.42 2.32
N MET A 133 -0.58 -9.58 2.55
CA MET A 133 -0.67 -10.65 1.57
C MET A 133 -1.75 -10.32 0.55
N ASP A 134 -1.40 -10.46 -0.72
CA ASP A 134 -2.29 -10.25 -1.84
C ASP A 134 -2.16 -11.42 -2.82
N PHE A 135 -3.18 -11.60 -3.66
CA PHE A 135 -3.14 -12.56 -4.76
C PHE A 135 -3.38 -11.82 -6.06
N TYR A 136 -2.39 -11.83 -6.94
CA TYR A 136 -2.42 -11.07 -8.17
C TYR A 136 -1.72 -11.82 -9.31
N ASN A 137 -2.35 -11.85 -10.49
CA ASN A 137 -1.86 -12.59 -11.66
C ASN A 137 -1.45 -14.05 -11.37
N GLY A 138 -2.26 -14.76 -10.57
CA GLY A 138 -2.01 -16.16 -10.24
C GLY A 138 -0.88 -16.41 -9.22
N LYS A 139 -0.30 -15.36 -8.63
CA LYS A 139 0.78 -15.47 -7.65
C LYS A 139 0.40 -14.81 -6.33
N GLU A 140 0.82 -15.44 -5.24
CA GLU A 140 0.84 -14.79 -3.93
C GLU A 140 1.90 -13.70 -3.90
N VAL A 141 1.53 -12.51 -3.43
CA VAL A 141 2.42 -11.35 -3.36
C VAL A 141 2.38 -10.79 -1.94
N ARG A 142 3.54 -10.69 -1.31
CA ARG A 142 3.69 -9.97 -0.05
C ARG A 142 4.04 -8.52 -0.33
N LYS A 143 3.14 -7.62 0.04
CA LYS A 143 3.27 -6.17 -0.14
C LYS A 143 3.58 -5.50 1.19
N ARG A 144 4.27 -4.38 1.13
CA ARG A 144 4.41 -3.43 2.24
C ARG A 144 3.50 -2.26 1.95
N VAL A 145 2.61 -1.93 2.87
CA VAL A 145 1.57 -0.92 2.64
C VAL A 145 1.38 -0.05 3.86
N MET A 146 1.01 1.21 3.62
CA MET A 146 0.57 2.10 4.68
C MET A 146 -0.75 1.58 5.27
N ARG A 147 -0.82 1.51 6.59
CA ARG A 147 -1.95 0.95 7.35
C ARG A 147 -2.83 2.02 7.96
N TRP A 148 -2.23 3.00 8.63
CA TRP A 148 -2.93 4.15 9.19
C TRP A 148 -1.97 5.32 9.46
N PHE A 149 -2.55 6.51 9.67
CA PHE A 149 -1.83 7.69 10.11
C PHE A 149 -1.66 7.71 11.63
N VAL A 150 -0.56 8.31 12.09
CA VAL A 150 -0.29 8.65 13.49
C VAL A 150 0.28 10.06 13.59
N SER A 151 0.28 10.63 14.79
CA SER A 151 0.98 11.90 15.04
C SER A 151 2.50 11.68 15.01
N LEU A 152 3.26 12.70 14.64
CA LEU A 152 4.71 12.61 14.42
C LEU A 152 5.47 12.13 15.68
N ASP A 153 5.03 12.54 16.86
CA ASP A 153 5.56 12.14 18.18
C ASP A 153 5.38 10.65 18.51
N LYS A 154 4.50 9.94 17.78
CA LYS A 154 4.20 8.52 17.98
C LYS A 154 4.89 7.60 16.98
N VAL A 155 5.58 8.15 15.98
CA VAL A 155 6.24 7.38 14.91
C VAL A 155 7.26 6.40 15.49
N GLU A 156 8.16 6.86 16.35
CA GLU A 156 9.21 6.01 16.93
C GLU A 156 8.69 4.88 17.83
N LYS A 157 7.48 5.04 18.38
CA LYS A 157 6.83 4.06 19.25
C LYS A 157 5.86 3.15 18.49
N ALA A 158 5.64 3.39 17.20
CA ALA A 158 4.72 2.61 16.41
C ALA A 158 5.32 1.25 16.09
N GLY A 159 4.78 0.21 16.74
CA GLY A 159 5.14 -1.18 16.44
C GLY A 159 4.73 -1.59 15.03
N ILE A 160 5.34 -2.69 14.56
CA ILE A 160 5.00 -3.30 13.26
C ILE A 160 3.59 -3.90 13.36
N PRO A 161 2.63 -3.50 12.51
CA PRO A 161 1.31 -4.08 12.48
C PRO A 161 1.33 -5.56 12.09
N GLU A 162 0.37 -6.33 12.58
CA GLU A 162 0.13 -7.68 12.08
C GLU A 162 -0.17 -7.69 10.59
N THR A 163 0.33 -8.74 9.92
CA THR A 163 0.11 -8.98 8.50
C THR A 163 -1.38 -9.09 8.19
N THR A 164 -1.83 -8.39 7.15
CA THR A 164 -3.22 -8.50 6.67
C THR A 164 -3.32 -9.22 5.35
N GLU A 165 -4.53 -9.68 5.03
CA GLU A 165 -4.83 -10.33 3.75
C GLU A 165 -5.83 -9.48 2.97
N THR A 166 -5.60 -9.30 1.67
CA THR A 166 -6.60 -8.69 0.79
C THR A 166 -7.80 -9.61 0.59
N LYS A 167 -8.90 -9.04 0.07
CA LYS A 167 -10.07 -9.84 -0.32
C LYS A 167 -9.71 -10.91 -1.36
N ALA A 168 -8.90 -10.55 -2.35
CA ALA A 168 -8.45 -11.46 -3.41
C ALA A 168 -7.66 -12.63 -2.83
N TYR A 169 -6.78 -12.38 -1.85
CA TYR A 169 -6.04 -13.42 -1.17
C TYR A 169 -6.95 -14.38 -0.39
N LYS A 170 -7.94 -13.84 0.34
CA LYS A 170 -8.93 -14.65 1.06
C LYS A 170 -9.77 -15.53 0.12
N GLU A 171 -10.19 -14.99 -1.01
CA GLU A 171 -10.94 -15.72 -2.04
C GLU A 171 -10.11 -16.85 -2.65
N TYR A 172 -8.83 -16.59 -2.97
CA TYR A 172 -7.88 -17.62 -3.43
C TYR A 172 -7.67 -18.73 -2.38
N LYS A 173 -7.41 -18.38 -1.13
CA LYS A 173 -7.22 -19.36 -0.06
C LYS A 173 -8.46 -20.22 0.16
N GLY A 174 -9.64 -19.61 0.10
CA GLY A 174 -10.92 -20.33 0.16
C GLY A 174 -11.12 -21.29 -1.01
N SER A 175 -10.75 -20.91 -2.23
CA SER A 175 -10.85 -21.80 -3.39
C SER A 175 -9.83 -22.94 -3.36
N ALA A 176 -8.59 -22.67 -2.94
CA ALA A 176 -7.57 -23.69 -2.73
C ALA A 176 -7.98 -24.72 -1.66
N GLN A 177 -8.53 -24.26 -0.53
CA GLN A 177 -9.07 -25.14 0.51
C GLN A 177 -10.25 -25.97 -0.01
N SER A 178 -11.17 -25.35 -0.75
CA SER A 178 -12.31 -26.04 -1.35
C SER A 178 -11.90 -27.12 -2.35
N PHE A 179 -10.81 -26.89 -3.10
CA PHE A 179 -10.23 -27.88 -4.00
C PHE A 179 -9.68 -29.07 -3.22
N TYR A 180 -8.94 -28.82 -2.15
CA TYR A 180 -8.41 -29.87 -1.26
C TYR A 180 -9.51 -30.68 -0.56
N ASP A 181 -10.60 -30.02 -0.14
CA ASP A 181 -11.71 -30.68 0.54
C ASP A 181 -12.56 -31.56 -0.38
N LYS A 182 -12.64 -31.21 -1.67
CA LYS A 182 -13.45 -31.93 -2.68
C LYS A 182 -12.67 -32.93 -3.52
N ALA A 183 -11.34 -32.91 -3.43
CA ALA A 183 -10.53 -33.88 -4.13
C ALA A 183 -10.73 -35.29 -3.54
N PRO A 184 -10.72 -36.34 -4.39
CA PRO A 184 -10.86 -37.71 -3.91
C PRO A 184 -9.70 -38.05 -2.97
N LYS A 185 -10.06 -38.37 -1.72
CA LYS A 185 -9.12 -38.81 -0.68
C LYS A 185 -9.13 -40.33 -0.60
N ASP A 186 -7.98 -40.94 -0.33
CA ASP A 186 -7.88 -42.36 0.01
C ASP A 186 -8.39 -42.65 1.44
N ALA A 187 -8.39 -43.92 1.85
CA ALA A 187 -8.90 -44.35 3.15
C ALA A 187 -8.11 -43.76 4.34
N ASP A 188 -6.87 -43.32 4.11
CA ASP A 188 -5.97 -42.74 5.11
C ASP A 188 -5.97 -41.20 5.09
N GLY A 189 -6.78 -40.58 4.23
CA GLY A 189 -6.99 -39.13 4.17
C GLY A 189 -5.97 -38.36 3.34
N PHE A 190 -5.09 -39.05 2.60
CA PHE A 190 -4.20 -38.48 1.62
C PHE A 190 -4.92 -38.30 0.27
N MET A 191 -4.45 -37.33 -0.52
CA MET A 191 -4.99 -37.06 -1.85
C MET A 191 -4.64 -38.23 -2.78
N ASN A 192 -5.63 -38.85 -3.42
CA ASN A 192 -5.37 -39.87 -4.44
C ASN A 192 -4.73 -39.18 -5.65
N ILE A 193 -3.41 -39.27 -5.77
CA ILE A 193 -2.68 -38.98 -7.00
C ILE A 193 -2.77 -40.27 -7.84
N PRO A 194 -3.52 -40.30 -8.95
CA PRO A 194 -3.57 -41.49 -9.79
C PRO A 194 -2.19 -41.78 -10.38
N ASP A 195 -1.73 -43.03 -10.23
CA ASP A 195 -0.50 -43.52 -10.86
C ASP A 195 -0.63 -43.40 -12.39
N GLY A 196 0.10 -42.44 -12.99
CA GLY A 196 0.09 -42.19 -14.42
C GLY A 196 0.18 -40.73 -14.86
N ILE A 197 0.23 -39.76 -13.93
CA ILE A 197 0.62 -38.38 -14.26
C ILE A 197 2.15 -38.34 -14.33
N ASP A 198 2.67 -38.47 -15.55
CA ASP A 198 4.07 -38.21 -15.88
C ASP A 198 4.41 -36.80 -15.37
N GLU A 199 5.51 -36.70 -14.61
CA GLU A 199 6.02 -35.47 -14.04
C GLU A 199 6.59 -34.54 -15.14
N GLU A 200 5.76 -34.03 -16.05
CA GLU A 200 6.09 -32.81 -16.78
C GLU A 200 5.74 -31.59 -15.91
N LEU A 201 6.59 -31.36 -14.91
CA LEU A 201 6.66 -30.10 -14.21
C LEU A 201 6.92 -28.98 -15.23
N PRO A 202 6.05 -27.96 -15.35
CA PRO A 202 6.31 -26.84 -16.23
C PRO A 202 7.22 -25.86 -15.49
N PHE A 203 8.50 -26.20 -15.37
CA PHE A 203 9.56 -25.23 -15.18
C PHE A 203 10.25 -25.04 -16.54
N ASN A 204 9.69 -24.14 -17.34
CA ASN A 204 10.44 -23.38 -18.34
C ASN A 204 10.19 -21.89 -18.08
#